data_AF-A0A9N9CGA2-F1
#
_entry.id   AF-A0A9N9CGA2-F1
#
_cell.length_a   1.000
_cell.length_b   1.000
_cell.length_c   1.000
_cell.angle_alpha   90.00
_cell.angle_beta   90.00
_cell.angle_gamma   90.00
#
_symmetry.space_group_name_H-M   'P 1'
#
loop_
_entity.id
_entity.type
_entity.pdbx_description
1 polymer ?
#
loop_
_entity_poly.entity_id
_entity_poly.type
_entity_poly.pdbx_seq_one_letter_code
_entity_poly.pdbx_strand_id
1 'polypeptide(L)'
;MFNESGITSLDVHHPYDTEEKLEVSLFEGILKNIKRNSTLESLNIISFQMKSQRLKGLTKVLEGSNIKIQSLGIINDHICNEGGKLIEKFLHKDTTITSLNLSGLSFIPSNVSTI
;
A
#
# COMPACT_ATOMS: atom_id res chain seq x y z
N MET A 1 11.32 9.99 10.35
CA MET A 1 11.32 10.81 9.12
C MET A 1 12.40 10.25 8.22
N PHE A 2 12.04 9.70 7.06
CA PHE A 2 12.97 9.00 6.13
C PHE A 2 13.01 9.68 4.75
N ASN A 3 12.60 10.96 4.67
CA ASN A 3 12.91 11.73 3.47
C ASN A 3 14.43 11.92 3.43
N GLU A 4 15.05 11.74 2.27
CA GLU A 4 16.51 11.85 2.06
C GLU A 4 17.40 10.74 2.64
N SER A 5 16.84 9.74 3.31
CA SER A 5 17.60 8.54 3.63
C SER A 5 17.82 7.70 2.35
N GLY A 6 19.01 7.14 2.15
CA GLY A 6 19.29 6.14 1.09
C GLY A 6 18.57 4.80 1.30
N ILE A 7 17.41 4.83 1.96
CA ILE A 7 16.56 3.66 2.21
C ILE A 7 15.89 3.29 0.89
N THR A 8 16.13 2.06 0.48
CA THR A 8 15.55 1.45 -0.71
C THR A 8 14.42 0.48 -0.39
N SER A 9 14.31 0.01 0.85
CA SER A 9 13.22 -0.86 1.31
C SER A 9 12.62 -0.37 2.63
N LEU A 10 11.30 -0.31 2.70
CA LEU A 10 10.56 0.11 3.88
C LEU A 10 9.47 -0.90 4.23
N ASP A 11 9.61 -1.51 5.41
CA ASP A 11 8.59 -2.37 5.99
C ASP A 11 7.92 -1.64 7.13
N VAL A 12 6.62 -1.38 6.99
CA VAL A 12 5.83 -0.67 7.99
C VAL A 12 4.85 -1.64 8.62
N HIS A 13 5.12 -1.98 9.88
CA HIS A 13 4.26 -2.82 10.70
C HIS A 13 3.46 -1.95 11.66
N HIS A 14 2.14 -2.09 11.63
CA HIS A 14 1.30 -1.56 12.68
C HIS A 14 1.26 -2.54 13.86
N PRO A 15 1.66 -2.14 15.09
CA PRO A 15 1.44 -2.97 16.26
C PRO A 15 -0.07 -3.02 16.55
N TYR A 16 -0.63 -4.23 16.64
CA TYR A 16 -2.03 -4.42 16.99
C TYR A 16 -2.35 -3.73 18.33
N ASP A 17 -3.53 -3.11 18.43
CA ASP A 17 -4.09 -2.42 19.60
C ASP A 17 -3.66 -0.94 19.79
N THR A 18 -4.10 -0.05 18.88
CA THR A 18 -3.98 1.42 19.02
C THR A 18 -5.32 2.11 18.78
N GLU A 19 -5.51 3.31 19.36
CA GLU A 19 -6.70 4.12 19.10
C GLU A 19 -6.79 4.49 17.61
N GLU A 20 -7.98 4.34 17.00
CA GLU A 20 -8.20 4.57 15.55
C GLU A 20 -7.67 5.94 15.06
N LYS A 21 -7.79 6.98 15.89
CA LYS A 21 -7.30 8.33 15.56
C LYS A 21 -5.77 8.38 15.43
N LEU A 22 -5.06 7.67 16.32
CA LEU A 22 -3.60 7.57 16.25
C LEU A 22 -3.18 6.77 15.01
N GLU A 23 -3.92 5.70 14.69
CA GLU A 23 -3.68 4.88 13.50
C GLU A 23 -3.83 5.70 12.19
N VAL A 24 -4.90 6.51 12.07
CA VAL A 24 -5.09 7.41 10.92
C VAL A 24 -3.93 8.39 10.81
N SER A 25 -3.56 9.05 11.91
CA SER A 25 -2.49 10.06 11.92
C SER A 25 -1.12 9.45 11.57
N LEU A 26 -0.85 8.25 12.07
CA LEU A 26 0.35 7.48 11.75
C LEU A 26 0.41 7.15 10.26
N PHE A 27 -0.69 6.63 9.71
CA PHE A 27 -0.79 6.26 8.29
C PHE A 27 -0.60 7.47 7.37
N GLU A 28 -1.22 8.62 7.68
CA GLU A 28 -0.99 9.87 6.93
C GLU A 28 0.47 10.32 6.99
N GLY A 29 1.11 10.18 8.16
CA GLY A 29 2.53 10.43 8.33
C GLY A 29 3.39 9.54 7.43
N ILE A 30 3.08 8.25 7.33
CA ILE A 30 3.75 7.30 6.44
C ILE A 30 3.60 7.72 4.98
N LEU A 31 2.38 8.01 4.52
CA LEU A 31 2.11 8.48 3.17
C LEU A 31 2.91 9.75 2.81
N LYS A 32 3.00 10.70 3.75
CA LYS A 32 3.79 11.93 3.56
C LYS A 32 5.30 11.64 3.44
N ASN A 33 5.81 10.66 4.17
CA ASN A 33 7.21 10.25 4.06
C ASN A 33 7.48 9.54 2.72
N ILE A 34 6.62 8.59 2.34
CA ILE A 34 6.72 7.89 1.04
C ILE A 34 6.74 8.92 -0.09
N LYS A 35 5.77 9.84 -0.15
CA LYS A 35 5.68 10.86 -1.20
C LYS A 35 6.96 11.70 -1.41
N ARG A 36 7.77 11.89 -0.36
CA ARG A 36 9.00 12.69 -0.38
C ARG A 36 10.27 11.86 -0.60
N ASN A 37 10.16 10.53 -0.58
CA ASN A 37 11.29 9.66 -0.84
C ASN A 37 11.50 9.52 -2.36
N SER A 38 12.76 9.37 -2.77
CA SER A 38 13.17 9.24 -4.17
C SER A 38 14.01 8.00 -4.46
N THR A 39 14.29 7.18 -3.44
CA THR A 39 15.18 6.01 -3.49
C THR A 39 14.46 4.70 -3.22
N LEU A 40 13.19 4.74 -2.79
CA LEU A 40 12.45 3.56 -2.39
C LEU A 40 12.13 2.68 -3.60
N GLU A 41 12.49 1.41 -3.50
CA GLU A 41 12.25 0.37 -4.51
C GLU A 41 11.32 -0.72 -3.97
N SER A 42 11.26 -0.88 -2.65
CA SER A 42 10.44 -1.87 -1.98
C SER A 42 9.62 -1.25 -0.85
N LEU A 43 8.33 -1.58 -0.79
CA LEU A 43 7.41 -1.12 0.23
C LEU A 43 6.51 -2.26 0.70
N ASN A 44 6.54 -2.55 2.00
CA ASN A 44 5.56 -3.43 2.65
C ASN A 44 4.73 -2.64 3.67
N ILE A 45 3.40 -2.64 3.50
CA ILE A 45 2.43 -2.07 4.45
C ILE A 45 1.69 -3.23 5.13
N ILE A 46 1.86 -3.35 6.44
CA ILE A 46 1.44 -4.53 7.21
C ILE A 46 0.52 -4.10 8.36
N SER A 47 -0.68 -4.68 8.40
CA SER A 47 -1.65 -4.59 9.52
C SER A 47 -2.30 -3.21 9.80
N PHE A 48 -2.38 -2.30 8.83
CA PHE A 48 -2.96 -0.95 8.97
C PHE A 48 -4.49 -0.83 8.77
N GLN A 49 -5.26 -1.91 8.99
CA GLN A 49 -6.69 -2.01 8.59
C GLN A 49 -6.97 -1.26 7.28
N MET A 50 -6.55 -1.83 6.15
CA MET A 50 -6.53 -1.17 4.84
C MET A 50 -7.95 -1.06 4.24
N LYS A 51 -8.85 -0.33 4.92
CA LYS A 51 -10.15 0.10 4.42
C LYS A 51 -9.97 0.90 3.13
N SER A 52 -11.04 1.01 2.32
CA SER A 52 -10.99 1.61 0.98
C SER A 52 -10.40 3.03 0.95
N GLN A 53 -10.60 3.85 1.99
CA GLN A 53 -10.02 5.19 2.08
C GLN A 53 -8.48 5.19 2.23
N ARG A 54 -7.91 4.30 3.06
CA ARG A 54 -6.45 4.20 3.25
C ARG A 54 -5.78 3.64 1.99
N LEU A 55 -6.38 2.64 1.36
CA LEU A 55 -5.92 2.12 0.07
C LEU A 55 -5.95 3.19 -1.02
N LYS A 56 -7.01 3.99 -1.09
CA LYS A 56 -7.12 5.11 -2.02
C LYS A 56 -6.03 6.17 -1.78
N GLY A 57 -5.68 6.43 -0.52
CA GLY A 57 -4.57 7.31 -0.16
C GLY A 57 -3.23 6.76 -0.62
N LEU A 58 -2.97 5.49 -0.32
CA LEU A 58 -1.74 4.80 -0.73
C LEU A 58 -1.56 4.79 -2.25
N THR A 59 -2.55 4.32 -3.00
CA THR A 59 -2.46 4.24 -4.48
C THR A 59 -2.27 5.61 -5.10
N LYS A 60 -2.95 6.66 -4.61
CA LYS A 60 -2.73 8.04 -5.07
C LYS A 60 -1.31 8.54 -4.83
N VAL A 61 -0.71 8.20 -3.68
CA VAL A 61 0.67 8.59 -3.37
C VAL A 61 1.64 7.87 -4.30
N LEU A 62 1.47 6.57 -4.51
CA LEU A 62 2.32 5.79 -5.40
C LEU A 62 2.20 6.29 -6.85
N GLU A 63 0.98 6.46 -7.38
CA GLU A 63 0.73 6.98 -8.74
C GLU A 63 1.30 8.39 -8.96
N GLY A 64 1.27 9.25 -7.93
CA GLY A 64 1.68 10.65 -8.01
C GLY A 64 3.13 10.91 -7.60
N SER A 65 3.89 9.87 -7.25
CA SER A 65 5.28 10.00 -6.81
C SER A 65 6.25 9.68 -7.95
N ASN A 66 7.48 10.20 -7.86
CA ASN A 66 8.57 9.83 -8.78
C ASN A 66 9.19 8.46 -8.44
N ILE A 67 8.64 7.76 -7.45
CA ILE A 67 9.15 6.51 -6.94
C ILE A 67 8.84 5.40 -7.94
N LYS A 68 9.81 4.50 -8.12
CA LYS A 68 9.67 3.32 -8.97
C LYS A 68 9.70 2.09 -8.08
N ILE A 69 8.59 1.83 -7.42
CA ILE A 69 8.44 0.64 -6.58
C ILE A 69 8.51 -0.60 -7.47
N GLN A 70 9.50 -1.44 -7.24
CA GLN A 70 9.65 -2.74 -7.90
C GLN A 70 9.02 -3.87 -7.08
N SER A 71 8.97 -3.70 -5.75
CA SER A 71 8.37 -4.68 -4.83
C SER A 71 7.31 -4.03 -3.94
N LEU A 72 6.08 -4.51 -4.02
CA LEU A 72 4.96 -4.02 -3.21
C LEU A 72 4.32 -5.15 -2.41
N GLY A 73 4.28 -4.98 -1.09
CA GLY A 73 3.50 -5.81 -0.17
C GLY A 73 2.36 -5.04 0.48
N ILE A 74 1.13 -5.52 0.33
CA ILE A 74 -0.02 -5.06 1.12
C ILE A 74 -0.55 -6.26 1.88
N ILE A 75 -0.14 -6.38 3.14
CA ILE A 75 -0.43 -7.53 4.00
C ILE A 75 -1.42 -7.05 5.06
N ASN A 76 -2.66 -7.49 4.93
CA ASN A 76 -3.70 -7.16 5.89
C ASN A 76 -4.50 -8.42 6.25
N ASP A 77 -5.23 -8.33 7.36
CA ASP A 77 -6.18 -9.36 7.75
C ASP A 77 -7.42 -9.30 6.85
N HIS A 78 -7.79 -8.10 6.41
CA HIS A 78 -8.94 -7.90 5.53
C HIS A 78 -8.78 -6.70 4.59
N ILE A 79 -8.81 -6.99 3.29
CA ILE A 79 -8.94 -6.04 2.18
C ILE A 79 -10.32 -6.26 1.56
N CYS A 80 -11.21 -5.28 1.70
CA CYS A 80 -12.56 -5.37 1.15
C CYS A 80 -12.57 -5.29 -0.39
N ASN A 81 -13.69 -5.69 -1.01
CA ASN A 81 -13.87 -5.66 -2.46
C ASN A 81 -13.57 -4.29 -3.11
N GLU A 82 -13.95 -3.18 -2.47
CA GLU A 82 -13.60 -1.84 -2.97
C GLU A 82 -12.10 -1.57 -2.92
N GLY A 83 -11.44 -2.02 -1.86
CA GLY A 83 -9.99 -1.98 -1.72
C GLY A 83 -9.30 -2.79 -2.82
N GLY A 84 -9.77 -4.01 -3.08
CA GLY A 84 -9.31 -4.86 -4.18
C GLY A 84 -9.39 -4.18 -5.54
N LYS A 85 -10.54 -3.57 -5.87
CA LYS A 85 -10.72 -2.80 -7.12
C LYS A 85 -9.78 -1.60 -7.24
N LEU A 86 -9.44 -0.94 -6.13
CA LEU A 86 -8.47 0.15 -6.13
C LEU A 86 -7.05 -0.35 -6.41
N ILE A 87 -6.66 -1.49 -5.84
CA ILE A 87 -5.38 -2.15 -6.11
C ILE A 87 -5.33 -2.59 -7.57
N GLU A 88 -6.37 -3.26 -8.07
CA GLU A 88 -6.49 -3.67 -9.48
C GLU A 88 -6.31 -2.48 -10.43
N LYS A 89 -7.03 -1.37 -10.19
CA LYS A 89 -6.94 -0.17 -11.02
C LYS A 89 -5.55 0.48 -11.00
N PHE A 90 -4.88 0.45 -9.85
CA PHE A 90 -3.51 0.93 -9.71
C PHE A 90 -2.53 0.07 -10.50
N LEU A 91 -2.58 -1.26 -10.30
CA LEU A 91 -1.69 -2.21 -10.97
C LEU A 91 -1.90 -2.25 -12.50
N HIS A 92 -3.10 -1.96 -13.00
CA HIS A 92 -3.32 -1.82 -14.45
C HIS A 92 -2.55 -0.66 -15.09
N LYS A 93 -2.15 0.35 -14.30
CA LYS A 93 -1.38 1.51 -14.78
C LYS A 93 0.10 1.42 -14.42
N ASP A 94 0.43 0.76 -13.31
CA ASP A 94 1.79 0.59 -12.87
C ASP A 94 2.49 -0.48 -13.72
N THR A 95 3.59 -0.11 -14.37
CA THR A 95 4.39 -1.01 -15.21
C THR A 95 5.75 -1.33 -14.59
N THR A 96 5.96 -0.95 -13.33
CA THR A 96 7.26 -0.96 -12.66
C THR A 96 7.36 -2.03 -11.58
N ILE A 97 6.22 -2.41 -10.98
CA ILE A 97 6.15 -3.48 -9.99
C ILE A 97 6.41 -4.84 -10.67
N THR A 98 7.45 -5.54 -10.21
CA THR A 98 7.85 -6.88 -10.67
C THR A 98 7.67 -7.94 -9.58
N SER A 99 7.53 -7.52 -8.32
CA SER A 99 7.26 -8.36 -7.16
C SER A 99 6.02 -7.82 -6.42
N LEU A 100 5.01 -8.67 -6.24
CA LEU A 100 3.74 -8.29 -5.61
C LEU A 100 3.32 -9.34 -4.59
N ASN A 101 3.08 -8.90 -3.36
CA ASN A 101 2.49 -9.72 -2.30
C ASN A 101 1.21 -9.07 -1.77
N LEU A 102 0.07 -9.72 -1.93
CA LEU A 102 -1.21 -9.26 -1.43
C LEU A 102 -1.81 -10.33 -0.51
N SER A 103 -2.09 -10.00 0.75
CA SER A 103 -2.77 -10.89 1.70
C SER A 103 -4.07 -10.27 2.23
N GLY A 104 -4.97 -11.13 2.69
CA GLY A 104 -6.27 -10.70 3.25
C GLY A 104 -7.27 -10.22 2.19
N LEU A 105 -7.03 -10.50 0.90
CA LEU A 105 -8.02 -10.26 -0.13
C LEU A 105 -9.23 -11.17 0.09
N SER A 106 -10.38 -10.57 0.40
CA SER A 106 -11.69 -11.25 0.26
C SER A 106 -12.28 -11.07 -1.15
N PHE A 107 -11.54 -10.39 -2.03
CA PHE A 107 -11.93 -10.06 -3.39
C PHE A 107 -11.82 -11.26 -4.33
N ILE A 108 -12.93 -11.62 -4.97
CA ILE A 108 -12.94 -12.46 -6.17
C ILE A 108 -12.68 -11.53 -7.36
N PRO A 109 -11.57 -11.71 -8.10
CA PRO A 109 -11.28 -10.89 -9.26
C PRO A 109 -12.41 -10.95 -10.30
N SER A 110 -12.71 -9.82 -10.94
CA SER A 110 -13.72 -9.70 -11.99
C SER A 110 -13.52 -10.69 -13.16
N ASN A 111 -12.27 -11.16 -13.33
CA ASN A 111 -11.82 -12.11 -14.34
C ASN A 111 -11.72 -13.56 -13.83
N VAL A 112 -11.94 -13.82 -12.55
CA VAL A 112 -12.24 -15.17 -12.04
C VAL A 112 -13.76 -15.34 -12.11
N SER A 113 -14.28 -15.30 -13.33
CA SER A 113 -15.55 -15.97 -13.60
C SER A 113 -15.25 -17.46 -13.56
N THR A 114 -15.87 -18.12 -12.59
CA THR A 114 -16.10 -19.56 -12.45
C THR A 114 -15.77 -20.37 -13.71
N ILE A 115 -14.72 -21.20 -13.64
CA ILE A 115 -14.69 -22.48 -14.36
C ILE A 115 -15.38 -23.51 -13.46
#